data_AF-A0A839J3W5-F1
#
_entry.id   AF-A0A839J3W5-F1
#
_cell.length_a   1.000
_cell.length_b   1.000
_cell.length_c   1.000
_cell.angle_alpha   90.00
_cell.angle_beta   90.00
_cell.angle_gamma   90.00
#
_symmetry.space_group_name_H-M   'P 1'
#
loop_
_entity.id
_entity.type
_entity.pdbx_description
1 polymer ?
#
loop_
_entity_poly.entity_id
_entity_poly.type
_entity_poly.pdbx_seq_one_letter_code
_entity_poly.pdbx_strand_id
1 'polypeptide(L)'
;MVVVIAVAGWKGVRGLIGLGVAGAIFFGFMLPALATGRPAVAVALVGGSAIMFAVLYLAHGISMRTTSAFVGTLVSLLATAGLGALGVWAARLSGLSTDETIALAGQSEGLSFTALLTCSLVIAGLGVLNDTTITQASAVWELRAAGPHLSRWDLFTAGMRIGRDHIASTIYTIVFAYAGAALSTLVLLSLYSQPLDLLLSTEPFAEEIVRTLGSGIGLVLSVPLTTGVAALTVGSAVAAASASATPRRAKPAHDHDHG
;
A
#
# COMPACT_ATOMS: atom_id res chain seq x y z
N MET A 1 1.51 18.80 -11.59
CA MET A 1 0.06 18.74 -11.90
C MET A 1 -0.23 18.79 -13.40
N VAL A 2 0.21 19.84 -14.11
CA VAL A 2 0.00 19.97 -15.57
C VAL A 2 0.53 18.75 -16.35
N VAL A 3 1.75 18.29 -16.05
CA VAL A 3 2.35 17.10 -16.70
C VAL A 3 1.54 15.83 -16.45
N VAL A 4 1.01 15.64 -15.24
CA VAL A 4 0.18 14.46 -14.90
C VAL A 4 -1.10 14.43 -15.73
N ILE A 5 -1.74 15.59 -15.90
CA ILE A 5 -2.95 15.70 -16.71
C ILE A 5 -2.62 15.51 -18.19
N ALA A 6 -1.50 16.05 -18.67
CA ALA A 6 -1.07 15.91 -20.05
C ALA A 6 -0.76 14.44 -20.42
N VAL A 7 -0.13 13.67 -19.51
CA VAL A 7 0.29 12.28 -19.78
C VAL A 7 -0.80 11.27 -19.44
N ALA A 8 -1.45 11.41 -18.29
CA ALA A 8 -2.42 10.42 -17.79
C ALA A 8 -3.89 10.79 -18.05
N GLY A 9 -4.15 11.95 -18.64
CA GLY A 9 -5.49 12.42 -19.00
C GLY A 9 -6.46 12.41 -17.81
N TRP A 10 -7.66 11.88 -18.03
CA TRP A 10 -8.69 11.80 -17.00
C TRP A 10 -8.31 10.90 -15.81
N LYS A 11 -7.52 9.85 -16.04
CA LYS A 11 -6.99 9.01 -14.95
C LYS A 11 -6.04 9.81 -14.06
N GLY A 12 -5.23 10.69 -14.65
CA GLY A 12 -4.39 11.64 -13.93
C GLY A 12 -5.20 12.55 -13.02
N VAL A 13 -6.27 13.18 -13.55
CA VAL A 13 -7.18 14.03 -12.76
C VAL A 13 -7.76 13.29 -11.56
N ARG A 14 -8.29 12.07 -11.77
CA ARG A 14 -8.85 11.24 -10.68
C ARG A 14 -7.80 10.90 -9.61
N GLY A 15 -6.56 10.63 -10.03
CA GLY A 15 -5.43 10.44 -9.12
C GLY A 15 -5.13 11.69 -8.27
N LEU A 16 -5.18 12.88 -8.87
CA LEU A 16 -4.98 14.14 -8.15
C LEU A 16 -6.10 14.44 -7.15
N ILE A 17 -7.35 14.17 -7.52
CA ILE A 17 -8.47 14.28 -6.57
C ILE A 17 -8.28 13.27 -5.42
N GLY A 18 -7.85 12.04 -5.73
CA GLY A 18 -7.51 11.03 -4.73
C GLY A 18 -6.43 11.52 -3.75
N LEU A 19 -5.38 12.16 -4.25
CA LEU A 19 -4.35 12.78 -3.41
C LEU A 19 -4.93 13.88 -2.50
N GLY A 20 -5.84 14.72 -3.02
CA GLY A 20 -6.55 15.72 -2.23
C GLY A 20 -7.40 15.10 -1.12
N VAL A 21 -8.13 14.02 -1.41
CA VAL A 21 -8.91 13.27 -0.41
C VAL A 21 -8.01 12.62 0.64
N ALA A 22 -6.88 12.03 0.22
CA ALA A 22 -5.91 11.47 1.15
C ALA A 22 -5.36 12.55 2.10
N GLY A 23 -5.02 13.72 1.57
CA GLY A 23 -4.63 14.89 2.36
C GLY A 23 -5.72 15.33 3.33
N ALA A 24 -6.98 15.40 2.87
CA ALA A 24 -8.10 15.77 3.73
C ALA A 24 -8.30 14.79 4.90
N ILE A 25 -8.15 13.48 4.67
CA ILE A 25 -8.21 12.48 5.75
C ILE A 25 -7.00 12.61 6.68
N PHE A 26 -5.81 12.83 6.13
CA PHE A 26 -4.60 13.00 6.94
C PHE A 26 -4.69 14.24 7.86
N PHE A 27 -4.97 15.41 7.30
CA PHE A 27 -5.03 16.67 8.05
C PHE A 27 -6.31 16.82 8.87
N GLY A 28 -7.45 16.28 8.41
CA GLY A 28 -8.74 16.42 9.07
C GLY A 28 -9.04 15.34 10.12
N PHE A 29 -8.41 14.16 10.03
CA PHE A 29 -8.64 13.05 10.96
C PHE A 29 -7.36 12.58 11.64
N MET A 30 -6.33 12.19 10.88
CA MET A 30 -5.16 11.53 11.46
C MET A 30 -4.34 12.47 12.35
N LEU A 31 -3.97 13.65 11.85
CA LEU A 31 -3.15 14.60 12.60
C LEU A 31 -3.86 15.10 13.87
N PRO A 32 -5.14 15.53 13.84
CA PRO A 32 -5.87 15.88 15.07
C PRO A 32 -5.99 14.71 16.04
N ALA A 33 -6.23 13.49 15.54
CA ALA A 33 -6.31 12.30 16.39
C ALA A 33 -4.99 12.03 17.14
N LEU A 34 -3.86 12.12 16.44
CA LEU A 34 -2.54 11.97 17.05
C LEU A 34 -2.24 13.10 18.05
N ALA A 35 -2.57 14.35 17.71
CA ALA A 35 -2.37 15.50 18.59
C ALA A 35 -3.18 15.40 19.90
N THR A 36 -4.36 14.76 19.87
CA THR A 36 -5.18 14.49 21.07
C THR A 36 -4.77 13.24 21.85
N GLY A 37 -3.65 12.60 21.51
CA GLY A 37 -3.14 11.43 22.22
C GLY A 37 -3.89 10.12 21.95
N ARG A 38 -4.65 10.02 20.86
CA ARG A 38 -5.26 8.74 20.47
C ARG A 38 -4.19 7.70 20.13
N PRO A 39 -4.47 6.39 20.29
CA PRO A 39 -3.50 5.34 20.00
C PRO A 39 -3.01 5.40 18.56
N ALA A 40 -1.73 5.74 18.37
CA ALA A 40 -1.20 6.10 17.06
C ALA A 40 -1.28 4.96 16.03
N VAL A 41 -1.07 3.71 16.46
CA VAL A 41 -1.19 2.53 15.58
C VAL A 41 -2.64 2.37 15.09
N ALA A 42 -3.63 2.58 15.96
CA ALA A 42 -5.04 2.51 15.55
C ALA A 42 -5.40 3.63 14.57
N VAL A 43 -4.89 4.85 14.79
CA VAL A 43 -5.05 5.97 13.87
C VAL A 43 -4.44 5.66 12.51
N ALA A 44 -3.25 5.06 12.46
CA ALA A 44 -2.59 4.65 11.23
C ALA A 44 -3.41 3.60 10.46
N LEU A 45 -3.91 2.58 11.15
CA LEU A 45 -4.71 1.51 10.53
C LEU A 45 -6.05 2.03 10.02
N VAL A 46 -6.80 2.80 10.82
CA VAL A 46 -8.10 3.34 10.41
C VAL A 46 -7.93 4.41 9.32
N GLY A 47 -7.03 5.37 9.52
CA GLY A 47 -6.76 6.44 8.58
C GLY A 47 -6.19 5.92 7.27
N GLY A 48 -5.20 5.02 7.34
CA GLY A 48 -4.63 4.35 6.18
C GLY A 48 -5.68 3.54 5.41
N SER A 49 -6.52 2.76 6.09
CA SER A 49 -7.62 2.02 5.45
C SER A 49 -8.62 2.94 4.76
N ALA A 50 -8.98 4.07 5.39
CA ALA A 50 -9.88 5.07 4.82
C ALA A 50 -9.27 5.75 3.59
N ILE A 51 -7.99 6.12 3.65
CA ILE A 51 -7.24 6.68 2.52
C ILE A 51 -7.22 5.67 1.36
N MET A 52 -6.83 4.42 1.65
CA MET A 52 -6.75 3.36 0.63
C MET A 52 -8.10 3.09 -0.02
N PHE A 53 -9.17 3.02 0.77
CA PHE A 53 -10.52 2.88 0.25
C PHE A 53 -10.88 4.04 -0.69
N ALA A 54 -10.72 5.28 -0.24
CA ALA A 54 -11.07 6.44 -1.05
C ALA A 54 -10.24 6.52 -2.34
N VAL A 55 -8.91 6.43 -2.22
CA VAL A 55 -7.97 6.59 -3.34
C VAL A 55 -8.14 5.50 -4.38
N LEU A 56 -8.22 4.22 -3.97
CA LEU A 56 -8.31 3.10 -4.90
C LEU A 56 -9.58 3.16 -5.73
N TYR A 57 -10.73 3.30 -5.08
CA TYR A 57 -12.02 3.31 -5.78
C TYR A 57 -12.22 4.59 -6.59
N LEU A 58 -11.66 5.72 -6.15
CA LEU A 58 -11.71 6.95 -6.94
C LEU A 58 -10.82 6.86 -8.18
N ALA A 59 -9.60 6.33 -8.06
CA ALA A 59 -8.68 6.24 -9.20
C ALA A 59 -9.06 5.13 -10.19
N HIS A 60 -9.45 3.95 -9.70
CA HIS A 60 -9.62 2.75 -10.51
C HIS A 60 -11.08 2.32 -10.71
N GLY A 61 -12.02 2.96 -10.03
CA GLY A 61 -13.44 2.61 -10.07
C GLY A 61 -13.78 1.37 -9.25
N ILE A 62 -15.07 1.09 -9.13
CA ILE A 62 -15.59 -0.09 -8.41
C ILE A 62 -15.45 -1.31 -9.32
N SER A 63 -14.62 -2.25 -8.92
CA SER A 63 -14.44 -3.53 -9.61
C SER A 63 -13.88 -4.57 -8.65
N MET A 64 -14.05 -5.86 -8.95
CA MET A 64 -13.39 -6.93 -8.18
C MET A 64 -11.86 -6.79 -8.21
N ARG A 65 -11.29 -6.22 -9.29
CA ARG A 65 -9.86 -5.90 -9.39
C ARG A 65 -9.44 -4.92 -8.31
N THR A 66 -10.17 -3.81 -8.20
CA THR A 66 -9.94 -2.77 -7.19
C THR A 66 -10.16 -3.32 -5.78
N THR A 67 -11.21 -4.13 -5.58
CA THR A 67 -11.51 -4.73 -4.27
C THR A 67 -10.42 -5.71 -3.84
N SER A 68 -9.89 -6.53 -4.74
CA SER A 68 -8.78 -7.43 -4.44
C SER A 68 -7.49 -6.71 -4.11
N ALA A 69 -7.18 -5.62 -4.84
CA ALA A 69 -6.08 -4.74 -4.47
C ALA A 69 -6.29 -4.17 -3.06
N PHE A 70 -7.48 -3.62 -2.77
CA PHE A 70 -7.80 -3.04 -1.47
C PHE A 70 -7.64 -4.04 -0.31
N VAL A 71 -8.21 -5.24 -0.44
CA VAL A 71 -8.06 -6.31 0.57
C VAL A 71 -6.59 -6.70 0.72
N GLY A 72 -5.86 -6.85 -0.39
CA GLY A 72 -4.42 -7.08 -0.37
C GLY A 72 -3.68 -5.98 0.39
N THR A 73 -4.03 -4.71 0.17
CA THR A 73 -3.46 -3.58 0.91
C THR A 73 -3.78 -3.66 2.40
N LEU A 74 -5.02 -3.95 2.80
CA LEU A 74 -5.41 -4.02 4.21
C LEU A 74 -4.61 -5.09 4.97
N VAL A 75 -4.48 -6.29 4.40
CA VAL A 75 -3.71 -7.37 5.04
C VAL A 75 -2.23 -7.00 5.11
N SER A 76 -1.70 -6.39 4.05
CA SER A 76 -0.31 -5.91 4.03
C SER A 76 -0.07 -4.79 5.03
N LEU A 77 -1.03 -3.87 5.19
CA LEU A 77 -0.97 -2.77 6.13
C LEU A 77 -0.92 -3.26 7.58
N LEU A 78 -1.74 -4.27 7.90
CA LEU A 78 -1.71 -4.94 9.20
C LEU A 78 -0.36 -5.64 9.44
N ALA A 79 0.18 -6.32 8.43
CA ALA A 79 1.49 -6.94 8.51
C ALA A 79 2.59 -5.89 8.73
N THR A 80 2.60 -4.79 7.98
CA THR A 80 3.54 -3.68 8.14
C THR A 80 3.44 -3.05 9.51
N ALA A 81 2.24 -2.84 10.04
CA ALA A 81 2.05 -2.30 11.38
C ALA A 81 2.60 -3.24 12.47
N GLY A 82 2.32 -4.54 12.35
CA GLY A 82 2.85 -5.55 13.29
C GLY A 82 4.37 -5.68 13.22
N LEU A 83 4.94 -5.74 12.01
CA LEU A 83 6.39 -5.82 11.80
C LEU A 83 7.10 -4.54 12.23
N GLY A 84 6.50 -3.37 11.98
CA GLY A 84 7.00 -2.08 12.45
C GLY A 84 7.04 -2.04 13.98
N ALA A 85 5.94 -2.41 14.64
CA ALA A 85 5.89 -2.47 16.11
C ALA A 85 6.94 -3.45 16.67
N LEU A 86 7.09 -4.63 16.04
CA LEU A 86 8.09 -5.62 16.41
C LEU A 86 9.52 -5.08 16.22
N GLY A 87 9.79 -4.39 15.11
CA GLY A 87 11.09 -3.79 14.82
C GLY A 87 11.46 -2.69 15.82
N VAL A 88 10.51 -1.80 16.12
CA VAL A 88 10.66 -0.73 17.14
C VAL A 88 10.97 -1.35 18.50
N TRP A 89 10.22 -2.39 18.88
CA TRP A 89 10.44 -3.09 20.15
C TRP A 89 11.79 -3.83 20.20
N ALA A 90 12.15 -4.57 19.14
CA ALA A 90 13.37 -5.36 19.07
C ALA A 90 14.63 -4.47 19.06
N ALA A 91 14.56 -3.33 18.39
CA ALA A 91 15.63 -2.33 18.37
C ALA A 91 15.64 -1.40 19.59
N ARG A 92 14.67 -1.55 20.52
CA ARG A 92 14.52 -0.73 21.74
C ARG A 92 14.49 0.78 21.45
N LEU A 93 13.87 1.16 20.34
CA LEU A 93 13.76 2.57 19.96
C LEU A 93 12.81 3.29 20.93
N SER A 94 13.18 4.49 21.34
CA SER A 94 12.32 5.37 22.15
C SER A 94 11.38 6.20 21.27
N GLY A 95 11.77 6.43 20.01
CA GLY A 95 11.06 7.30 19.06
C GLY A 95 11.38 8.78 19.25
N LEU A 96 12.43 9.12 20.00
CA LEU A 96 12.92 10.47 20.25
C LEU A 96 14.22 10.72 19.47
N SER A 97 14.17 10.52 18.16
CA SER A 97 15.35 10.56 17.28
C SER A 97 15.65 11.94 16.69
N THR A 98 14.72 12.88 16.76
CA THR A 98 14.86 14.22 16.18
C THR A 98 14.56 15.33 17.18
N ASP A 99 15.08 16.52 16.93
CA ASP A 99 14.83 17.71 17.74
C ASP A 99 13.33 18.01 17.86
N GLU A 100 12.53 17.76 16.81
CA GLU A 100 11.08 17.93 16.84
C GLU A 100 10.40 16.94 17.78
N THR A 101 10.81 15.67 17.77
CA THR A 101 10.25 14.65 18.68
C THR A 101 10.60 14.95 20.14
N ILE A 102 11.81 15.44 20.41
CA ILE A 102 12.24 15.88 21.75
C ILE A 102 11.45 17.11 22.21
N ALA A 103 11.31 18.11 21.34
CA ALA A 103 10.51 19.30 21.64
C ALA A 103 9.04 18.98 21.90
N LEU A 104 8.49 18.02 21.16
CA LEU A 104 7.12 17.54 21.36
C LEU A 104 6.97 16.77 22.68
N ALA A 105 7.98 15.99 23.08
CA ALA A 105 7.98 15.28 24.35
C ALA A 105 7.94 16.25 25.54
N GLY A 106 8.61 17.39 25.43
CA GLY A 106 8.55 18.46 26.44
C GLY A 106 7.20 19.18 26.55
N GLN A 107 6.31 19.01 25.57
CA GLN A 107 5.01 19.71 25.50
C GLN A 107 3.80 18.78 25.67
N SER A 108 3.99 17.46 25.65
CA SER A 108 2.89 16.50 25.63
C SER A 108 3.03 15.43 26.72
N GLU A 109 2.14 15.50 27.71
CA GLU A 109 1.99 14.43 28.70
C GLU A 109 1.02 13.37 28.14
N GLY A 110 1.55 12.21 27.72
CA GLY A 110 0.74 11.06 27.31
C GLY A 110 0.92 10.60 25.85
N LEU A 111 1.79 11.24 25.05
CA LEU A 111 2.14 10.71 23.73
C LEU A 111 3.14 9.56 23.83
N SER A 112 2.82 8.45 23.16
CA SER A 112 3.76 7.35 22.97
C SER A 112 4.57 7.59 21.70
N PHE A 113 5.84 7.98 21.85
CA PHE A 113 6.76 8.22 20.73
C PHE A 113 7.08 6.95 19.94
N THR A 114 7.14 5.80 20.61
CA THR A 114 7.27 4.50 19.95
C THR A 114 6.05 4.15 19.09
N ALA A 115 4.84 4.48 19.55
CA ALA A 115 3.63 4.31 18.77
C ALA A 115 3.55 5.33 17.62
N LEU A 116 4.00 6.57 17.83
CA LEU A 116 4.10 7.59 16.77
C LEU A 116 5.10 7.18 15.68
N LEU A 117 6.22 6.60 16.06
CA LEU A 117 7.19 6.01 15.14
C LEU A 117 6.58 4.85 14.35
N THR A 118 5.86 3.94 15.01
CA THR A 118 5.17 2.84 14.32
C THR A 118 4.11 3.39 13.35
N CYS A 119 3.38 4.43 13.74
CA CYS A 119 2.40 5.12 12.91
C CYS A 119 3.05 5.75 11.67
N SER A 120 4.17 6.47 11.83
CA SER A 120 4.89 7.08 10.71
C SER A 120 5.42 6.03 9.73
N LEU A 121 5.92 4.90 10.22
CA LEU A 121 6.36 3.76 9.41
C LEU A 121 5.22 3.21 8.56
N VAL A 122 4.03 2.99 9.17
CA VAL A 122 2.84 2.51 8.46
C VAL A 122 2.40 3.50 7.37
N ILE A 123 2.36 4.79 7.70
CA ILE A 123 1.94 5.84 6.75
C ILE A 123 2.93 5.98 5.59
N ALA A 124 4.23 5.94 5.86
CA ALA A 124 5.26 6.00 4.83
C ALA A 124 5.15 4.82 3.86
N GLY A 125 4.78 3.63 4.35
CA GLY A 125 4.56 2.44 3.54
C GLY A 125 3.29 2.48 2.66
N LEU A 126 2.27 3.28 2.99
CA LEU A 126 0.96 3.27 2.30
C LEU A 126 1.08 3.52 0.80
N GLY A 127 1.90 4.49 0.39
CA GLY A 127 2.05 4.85 -1.03
C GLY A 127 2.60 3.70 -1.87
N VAL A 128 3.61 3.00 -1.34
CA VAL A 128 4.25 1.87 -2.03
C VAL A 128 3.34 0.64 -2.02
N LEU A 129 2.62 0.40 -0.91
CA LEU A 129 1.62 -0.67 -0.84
C LEU A 129 0.49 -0.45 -1.86
N ASN A 130 0.02 0.78 -2.02
CA ASN A 130 -1.00 1.13 -3.00
C ASN A 130 -0.58 0.80 -4.43
N ASP A 131 0.60 1.26 -4.84
CA ASP A 131 1.12 1.00 -6.18
C ASP A 131 1.30 -0.50 -6.45
N THR A 132 1.88 -1.20 -5.47
CA THR A 132 2.16 -2.64 -5.60
C THR A 132 0.88 -3.46 -5.68
N THR A 133 -0.07 -3.24 -4.76
CA THR A 133 -1.29 -4.04 -4.70
C THR A 133 -2.16 -3.86 -5.96
N ILE A 134 -2.28 -2.64 -6.49
CA ILE A 134 -3.01 -2.41 -7.73
C ILE A 134 -2.31 -3.02 -8.94
N THR A 135 -1.00 -2.90 -9.02
CA THR A 135 -0.23 -3.48 -10.12
C THR A 135 -0.31 -5.01 -10.10
N GLN A 136 -0.20 -5.62 -8.92
CA GLN A 136 -0.33 -7.07 -8.76
C GLN A 136 -1.74 -7.57 -9.08
N ALA A 137 -2.78 -6.91 -8.56
CA ALA A 137 -4.15 -7.26 -8.92
C ALA A 137 -4.35 -7.12 -10.44
N SER A 138 -3.90 -6.03 -11.05
CA SER A 138 -4.01 -5.84 -12.50
C SER A 138 -3.30 -6.95 -13.28
N ALA A 139 -2.08 -7.33 -12.90
CA ALA A 139 -1.35 -8.42 -13.53
C ALA A 139 -2.11 -9.75 -13.50
N VAL A 140 -2.68 -10.12 -12.34
CA VAL A 140 -3.48 -11.35 -12.22
C VAL A 140 -4.75 -11.29 -13.10
N TRP A 141 -5.38 -10.12 -13.20
CA TRP A 141 -6.53 -9.93 -14.07
C TRP A 141 -6.19 -10.07 -15.56
N GLU A 142 -5.07 -9.51 -15.99
CA GLU A 142 -4.60 -9.66 -17.38
C GLU A 142 -4.20 -11.11 -17.68
N LEU A 143 -3.55 -11.80 -16.73
CA LEU A 143 -3.25 -13.24 -16.84
C LEU A 143 -4.53 -14.08 -16.98
N ARG A 144 -5.59 -13.77 -16.22
CA ARG A 144 -6.89 -14.44 -16.37
C ARG A 144 -7.54 -14.15 -17.72
N ALA A 145 -7.43 -12.93 -18.22
CA ALA A 145 -7.99 -12.56 -19.53
C ALA A 145 -7.28 -13.29 -20.68
N ALA A 146 -5.95 -13.41 -20.61
CA ALA A 146 -5.14 -14.14 -21.57
C ALA A 146 -5.30 -15.68 -21.46
N GLY A 147 -5.49 -16.18 -20.24
CA GLY A 147 -5.69 -17.60 -19.94
C GLY A 147 -6.99 -17.91 -19.19
N PRO A 148 -8.16 -17.87 -19.86
CA PRO A 148 -9.47 -18.20 -19.27
C PRO A 148 -9.53 -19.56 -18.56
N HIS A 149 -8.75 -20.52 -19.04
CA HIS A 149 -8.72 -21.92 -18.62
C HIS A 149 -7.73 -22.19 -17.47
N LEU A 150 -6.85 -21.24 -17.14
CA LEU A 150 -5.83 -21.42 -16.11
C LEU A 150 -6.46 -21.68 -14.74
N SER A 151 -5.90 -22.59 -13.96
CA SER A 151 -6.35 -22.79 -12.59
C SER A 151 -5.99 -21.56 -11.74
N ARG A 152 -6.61 -21.45 -10.55
CA ARG A 152 -6.24 -20.38 -9.60
C ARG A 152 -4.77 -20.47 -9.16
N TRP A 153 -4.23 -21.68 -9.10
CA TRP A 153 -2.83 -21.91 -8.77
C TRP A 153 -1.89 -21.50 -9.91
N ASP A 154 -2.27 -21.76 -11.15
CA ASP A 154 -1.50 -21.28 -12.31
C ASP A 154 -1.46 -19.76 -12.37
N LEU A 155 -2.59 -19.10 -12.08
CA LEU A 155 -2.63 -17.64 -11.96
C LEU A 155 -1.75 -17.13 -10.82
N PHE A 156 -1.81 -17.77 -9.65
CA PHE A 156 -1.00 -17.38 -8.51
C PHE A 156 0.49 -17.49 -8.83
N THR A 157 0.93 -18.63 -9.37
CA THR A 157 2.34 -18.88 -9.69
C THR A 157 2.85 -17.98 -10.82
N ALA A 158 2.04 -17.73 -11.85
CA ALA A 158 2.37 -16.78 -12.91
C ALA A 158 2.41 -15.33 -12.41
N GLY A 159 1.44 -14.93 -11.57
CA GLY A 159 1.42 -13.62 -10.92
C GLY A 159 2.64 -13.41 -10.02
N MET A 160 3.02 -14.42 -9.23
CA MET A 160 4.21 -14.38 -8.39
C MET A 160 5.52 -14.25 -9.17
N ARG A 161 5.60 -14.75 -10.41
CA ARG A 161 6.76 -14.50 -11.28
C ARG A 161 6.89 -13.02 -11.61
N ILE A 162 5.79 -12.36 -12.02
CA ILE A 162 5.75 -10.92 -12.29
C ILE A 162 6.05 -10.13 -11.01
N GLY A 163 5.42 -10.54 -9.90
CA GLY A 163 5.58 -9.91 -8.60
C GLY A 163 7.02 -9.92 -8.09
N ARG A 164 7.79 -11.00 -8.32
CA ARG A 164 9.21 -11.06 -7.93
C ARG A 164 10.08 -10.03 -8.64
N ASP A 165 9.82 -9.77 -9.92
CA ASP A 165 10.56 -8.75 -10.67
C ASP A 165 10.24 -7.34 -10.15
N HIS A 166 8.98 -7.09 -9.78
CA HIS A 166 8.57 -5.84 -9.12
C HIS A 166 9.16 -5.67 -7.72
N ILE A 167 9.20 -6.73 -6.91
CA ILE A 167 9.80 -6.67 -5.56
C ILE A 167 11.23 -6.15 -5.62
N ALA A 168 12.05 -6.69 -6.54
CA ALA A 168 13.44 -6.29 -6.66
C ALA A 168 13.59 -4.79 -6.98
N SER A 169 12.82 -4.27 -7.92
CA SER A 169 12.90 -2.85 -8.30
C SER A 169 12.37 -1.93 -7.20
N THR A 170 11.27 -2.29 -6.53
CA THR A 170 10.68 -1.47 -5.48
C THR A 170 11.52 -1.47 -4.20
N ILE A 171 12.23 -2.56 -3.88
CA ILE A 171 13.22 -2.56 -2.77
C ILE A 171 14.29 -1.49 -3.01
N TYR A 172 14.84 -1.41 -4.23
CA TYR A 172 15.82 -0.36 -4.55
C TYR A 172 15.23 1.04 -4.41
N THR A 173 13.99 1.25 -4.85
CA THR A 173 13.30 2.53 -4.67
C THR A 173 13.16 2.90 -3.20
N ILE A 174 12.73 1.96 -2.35
CA ILE A 174 12.59 2.19 -0.90
C ILE A 174 13.94 2.54 -0.27
N VAL A 175 14.96 1.72 -0.51
CA VAL A 175 16.30 1.91 0.07
C VAL A 175 16.88 3.25 -0.35
N PHE A 176 16.78 3.63 -1.62
CA PHE A 176 17.29 4.92 -2.09
C PHE A 176 16.47 6.11 -1.62
N ALA A 177 15.15 5.98 -1.50
CA ALA A 177 14.29 7.05 -0.97
C ALA A 177 14.65 7.37 0.49
N TYR A 178 14.83 6.34 1.32
CA TYR A 178 15.20 6.48 2.72
C TYR A 178 16.66 6.90 2.90
N ALA A 179 17.60 6.34 2.14
CA ALA A 179 18.98 6.83 2.13
C ALA A 179 19.06 8.32 1.70
N GLY A 180 18.23 8.73 0.74
CA GLY A 180 18.10 10.14 0.33
C GLY A 180 17.52 11.02 1.43
N ALA A 181 16.50 10.55 2.15
CA ALA A 181 15.92 11.27 3.30
C ALA A 181 16.92 11.40 4.46
N ALA A 182 17.75 10.38 4.68
CA ALA A 182 18.79 10.38 5.71
C ALA A 182 20.12 11.00 5.27
N LEU A 183 20.20 11.59 4.07
CA LEU A 183 21.48 12.01 3.48
C LEU A 183 22.27 12.98 4.37
N SER A 184 21.61 13.96 4.96
CA SER A 184 22.25 14.91 5.87
C SER A 184 22.84 14.22 7.10
N THR A 185 22.12 13.25 7.66
CA THR A 185 22.60 12.40 8.75
C THR A 185 23.80 11.57 8.32
N LEU A 186 23.73 10.91 7.15
CA LEU A 186 24.83 10.11 6.60
C LEU A 186 26.11 10.94 6.38
N VAL A 187 25.97 12.16 5.85
CA VAL A 187 27.11 13.09 5.66
C VAL A 187 27.68 13.54 6.99
N LEU A 188 26.84 13.93 7.95
CA LEU A 188 27.27 14.34 9.28
C LEU A 188 28.08 13.21 9.94
N LEU A 189 27.56 11.99 9.94
CA LEU A 189 28.23 10.83 10.53
C LEU A 189 29.56 10.50 9.84
N SER A 190 29.64 10.66 8.51
CA SER A 190 30.88 10.51 7.75
C SER A 190 31.96 11.50 8.19
N LEU A 191 31.58 12.76 8.44
CA LEU A 191 32.51 13.79 8.93
C LEU A 191 33.04 13.50 10.34
N TYR A 192 32.20 12.94 11.21
CA TYR A 192 32.60 12.58 12.57
C TYR A 192 33.50 11.34 12.64
N SER A 193 33.78 10.66 11.52
CA SER A 193 34.68 9.51 11.43
C SER A 193 34.38 8.42 12.46
N GLN A 194 33.10 8.27 12.82
CA GLN A 194 32.65 7.34 13.84
C GLN A 194 32.78 5.89 13.33
N PRO A 195 33.18 4.94 14.19
CA PRO A 195 33.13 3.52 13.88
C PRO A 195 31.73 3.09 13.43
N LEU A 196 31.64 2.27 12.37
CA LEU A 196 30.36 1.85 11.80
C LEU A 196 29.44 1.19 12.85
N ASP A 197 29.99 0.42 13.77
CA ASP A 197 29.27 -0.23 14.87
C ASP A 197 28.58 0.76 15.81
N LEU A 198 29.25 1.87 16.14
CA LEU A 198 28.64 2.95 16.93
C LEU A 198 27.58 3.69 16.13
N LEU A 199 27.81 3.93 14.84
CA LEU A 199 26.85 4.59 13.95
C LEU A 199 25.54 3.80 13.82
N LEU A 200 25.65 2.49 13.56
CA LEU A 200 24.51 1.58 13.44
C LEU A 200 23.69 1.49 14.74
N SER A 201 24.31 1.80 15.88
CA SER A 201 23.70 1.76 17.20
C SER A 201 23.08 3.09 17.63
N THR A 202 23.25 4.17 16.86
CA THR A 202 22.58 5.45 17.13
C THR A 202 21.10 5.36 16.83
N GLU A 203 20.27 5.97 17.68
CA GLU A 203 18.82 5.90 17.54
C GLU A 203 18.30 6.44 16.17
N PRO A 204 18.77 7.58 15.64
CA PRO A 204 18.31 8.07 14.34
C PRO A 204 18.63 7.11 13.19
N PHE A 205 19.79 6.46 13.25
CA PHE A 205 20.20 5.51 12.21
C PHE A 205 19.46 4.17 12.34
N ALA A 206 19.33 3.65 13.55
CA ALA A 206 18.58 2.44 13.84
C ALA A 206 17.09 2.60 13.48
N GLU A 207 16.52 3.78 13.73
CA GLU A 207 15.17 4.12 13.30
C GLU A 207 15.02 4.02 11.77
N GLU A 208 15.98 4.57 11.02
CA GLU A 208 15.93 4.53 9.55
C GLU A 208 16.07 3.11 8.99
N ILE A 209 16.91 2.28 9.62
CA ILE A 209 16.99 0.85 9.30
C ILE A 209 15.65 0.17 9.55
N VAL A 210 15.06 0.35 10.74
CA VAL A 210 13.78 -0.27 11.11
C VAL A 210 12.67 0.18 10.17
N ARG A 211 12.66 1.47 9.78
CA ARG A 211 11.70 2.03 8.82
C ARG A 211 11.86 1.41 7.44
N THR A 212 13.09 1.30 6.96
CA THR A 212 13.43 0.72 5.64
C THR A 212 13.08 -0.77 5.60
N LEU A 213 13.48 -1.53 6.62
CA LEU A 213 13.22 -2.97 6.71
C LEU A 213 11.72 -3.25 6.92
N GLY A 214 11.06 -2.52 7.82
CA GLY A 214 9.62 -2.68 8.08
C GLY A 214 8.78 -2.41 6.84
N SER A 215 9.07 -1.32 6.12
CA SER A 215 8.42 -1.00 4.85
C SER A 215 8.74 -2.04 3.77
N GLY A 216 10.02 -2.44 3.64
CA GLY A 216 10.46 -3.42 2.65
C GLY A 216 9.86 -4.80 2.84
N ILE A 217 9.78 -5.31 4.08
CA ILE A 217 9.15 -6.61 4.37
C ILE A 217 7.64 -6.53 4.14
N GLY A 218 6.99 -5.46 4.61
CA GLY A 218 5.56 -5.22 4.37
C GLY A 218 5.21 -5.22 2.89
N LEU A 219 6.05 -4.58 2.07
CA LEU A 219 5.98 -4.62 0.62
C LEU A 219 6.15 -6.04 0.06
N VAL A 220 7.21 -6.75 0.45
CA VAL A 220 7.48 -8.12 -0.03
C VAL A 220 6.30 -9.04 0.25
N LEU A 221 5.66 -8.89 1.41
CA LEU A 221 4.45 -9.63 1.78
C LEU A 221 3.22 -9.19 0.97
N SER A 222 3.14 -7.93 0.57
CA SER A 222 1.98 -7.43 -0.18
C SER A 222 1.77 -8.11 -1.53
N VAL A 223 2.86 -8.54 -2.17
CA VAL A 223 2.83 -9.22 -3.46
C VAL A 223 2.13 -10.58 -3.38
N PRO A 224 2.58 -11.56 -2.57
CA PRO A 224 1.88 -12.84 -2.44
C PRO A 224 0.48 -12.69 -1.87
N LEU A 225 0.27 -11.78 -0.91
CA LEU A 225 -1.06 -11.55 -0.33
C LEU A 225 -2.05 -11.06 -1.38
N THR A 226 -1.68 -10.04 -2.16
CA THR A 226 -2.57 -9.48 -3.19
C THR A 226 -2.75 -10.44 -4.35
N THR A 227 -1.69 -11.14 -4.76
CA THR A 227 -1.76 -12.15 -5.82
C THR A 227 -2.69 -13.29 -5.42
N GLY A 228 -2.60 -13.76 -4.17
CA GLY A 228 -3.49 -14.79 -3.63
C GLY A 228 -4.94 -14.33 -3.61
N VAL A 229 -5.22 -13.14 -3.07
CA VAL A 229 -6.57 -12.57 -3.06
C VAL A 229 -7.11 -12.45 -4.48
N ALA A 230 -6.35 -11.86 -5.41
CA ALA A 230 -6.75 -11.69 -6.80
C ALA A 230 -7.00 -13.02 -7.53
N ALA A 231 -6.14 -14.03 -7.33
CA ALA A 231 -6.30 -15.34 -7.95
C ALA A 231 -7.55 -16.09 -7.45
N LEU A 232 -7.95 -15.85 -6.20
CA LEU A 232 -9.16 -16.45 -5.62
C LEU A 232 -10.45 -15.75 -6.08
N THR A 233 -10.43 -14.43 -6.22
CA THR A 233 -11.61 -13.60 -6.53
C THR A 233 -11.84 -13.42 -8.03
N VAL A 234 -10.81 -13.53 -8.87
CA VAL A 234 -10.96 -13.35 -10.31
C VAL A 234 -11.81 -14.49 -10.89
N GLY A 235 -12.98 -14.13 -11.43
CA GLY A 235 -13.93 -15.09 -11.99
C GLY A 235 -13.35 -15.87 -13.17
N SER A 236 -13.78 -17.12 -13.33
CA SER A 236 -13.46 -17.89 -14.54
C SER A 236 -14.21 -17.28 -15.73
N ALA A 237 -13.51 -17.01 -16.83
CA ALA A 237 -14.15 -16.53 -18.05
C ALA A 237 -15.14 -17.56 -18.63
N VAL A 238 -14.97 -18.86 -18.30
CA VAL A 238 -15.95 -19.92 -18.59
C VAL A 238 -17.27 -19.72 -17.84
N ALA A 239 -17.26 -19.28 -16.58
CA ALA A 239 -18.49 -18.98 -15.83
C ALA A 239 -19.21 -17.75 -16.41
N ALA A 240 -18.46 -16.71 -16.81
CA ALA A 240 -19.02 -15.52 -17.44
C ALA A 240 -19.65 -15.82 -18.82
N ALA A 241 -19.03 -16.69 -19.63
CA ALA A 241 -19.57 -17.14 -20.92
C ALA A 241 -20.78 -18.08 -20.75
N SER A 242 -20.81 -18.91 -19.71
CA SER A 242 -21.97 -19.76 -19.40
C SER A 242 -23.20 -18.96 -18.92
N ALA A 243 -22.98 -17.83 -18.23
CA ALA A 243 -24.05 -16.96 -17.76
C ALA A 243 -24.70 -16.16 -18.91
N SER A 244 -23.93 -15.77 -19.93
CA SER A 244 -24.45 -15.07 -21.12
C SER A 244 -25.14 -15.99 -22.14
N ALA A 245 -24.93 -17.31 -22.05
CA ALA A 245 -25.51 -18.30 -22.95
C ALA A 245 -26.94 -18.76 -22.56
N THR A 246 -27.60 -18.10 -21.60
CA THR A 246 -28.97 -18.45 -21.24
C THR A 246 -29.90 -18.14 -22.43
N PRO A 247 -30.61 -19.14 -23.01
CA PRO A 247 -31.30 -18.95 -24.27
C PRO A 247 -32.45 -17.95 -24.11
N ARG A 248 -32.36 -16.84 -24.86
CA ARG A 248 -33.41 -15.84 -24.99
C ARG A 248 -34.64 -16.55 -25.57
N ARG A 249 -35.61 -16.86 -24.70
CA ARG A 249 -36.87 -17.55 -25.02
C ARG A 249 -37.44 -16.99 -26.32
N ALA A 250 -37.46 -17.80 -27.39
CA ALA A 250 -37.96 -17.39 -28.70
C ALA A 250 -39.41 -16.92 -28.56
N LYS A 251 -39.68 -15.70 -29.04
CA LYS A 251 -41.03 -15.15 -29.12
C LYS A 251 -41.81 -15.99 -30.15
N PRO A 252 -43.05 -16.43 -29.87
CA PRO A 252 -43.81 -17.21 -30.84
C PRO A 252 -44.03 -16.38 -32.10
N ALA A 253 -43.78 -16.97 -33.27
CA ALA A 253 -44.11 -16.36 -34.55
C ALA A 253 -45.63 -16.17 -34.61
N HIS A 254 -46.06 -14.94 -34.86
CA HIS A 254 -47.46 -14.63 -35.12
C HIS A 254 -47.71 -15.01 -36.57
N ASP A 255 -48.38 -16.15 -36.79
CA ASP A 255 -48.99 -16.45 -38.07
C ASP A 255 -50.00 -15.33 -38.37
N HIS A 256 -49.77 -14.63 -39.47
CA HIS A 256 -50.79 -13.85 -40.16
C HIS A 256 -51.07 -14.57 -41.47
N ASP A 257 -52.03 -15.49 -41.38
CA ASP A 257 -52.84 -15.90 -42.51
C ASP A 257 -54.02 -14.91 -42.65
N HIS A 258 -54.51 -14.78 -43.89
CA HIS A 258 -55.67 -14.02 -44.40
C HIS A 258 -55.41 -12.64 -45.00
N GLY A 259 -55.51 -12.60 -46.34
CA GLY A 259 -55.63 -11.42 -47.18
C GLY A 259 -55.38 -11.74 -48.65
#